data_AF-A0A535BD99-F1
#
_entry.id   AF-A0A535BD99-F1
#
_cell.length_a   1.000
_cell.length_b   1.000
_cell.length_c   1.000
_cell.angle_alpha   90.00
_cell.angle_beta   90.00
_cell.angle_gamma   90.00
#
_symmetry.space_group_name_H-M   'P 1'
#
loop_
_entity.id
_entity.type
_entity.pdbx_description
1 polymer ?
#
loop_
_entity_poly.entity_id
_entity_poly.type
_entity_poly.pdbx_seq_one_letter_code
_entity_poly.pdbx_strand_id
1 'polypeptide(L)'
;MKVVETPAPPSAETPPPEVFVEAYPDNEGPRALVSAEPDPGPLAPAAPAPPPLPDRPIAELLHPPPYTVFVDAGHGALDSGAGNGDLAEKDVNVDVATRLAPLLGASGYNVYLSRWGDYTLSPFPENTYENRRDEIQARVDVANSVHADILVSIHFNGGPKSARGLEIYYNPDRSFGQYNWTLADLTRQGLVNQIRSAGYDVPDRGVKNDAGVCCNPANPHSWILGTNDGFR
;
A
#
# COMPACT_ATOMS: atom_id res chain seq x y z
N MET A 1 35.90 -24.90 -59.51
CA MET A 1 35.95 -23.93 -58.39
C MET A 1 35.00 -24.42 -57.32
N LYS A 2 35.52 -24.90 -56.17
CA LYS A 2 34.69 -25.26 -55.01
C LYS A 2 34.43 -23.99 -54.22
N VAL A 3 33.17 -23.59 -54.11
CA VAL A 3 32.73 -22.51 -53.23
C VAL A 3 32.75 -23.05 -51.80
N VAL A 4 33.56 -22.44 -50.95
CA VAL A 4 33.59 -22.71 -49.51
C VAL A 4 32.63 -21.72 -48.88
N GLU A 5 31.50 -22.20 -48.37
CA GLU A 5 30.61 -21.39 -47.53
C GLU A 5 31.17 -21.33 -46.11
N THR A 6 31.42 -20.12 -45.62
CA THR A 6 31.73 -19.86 -44.21
C THR A 6 30.45 -19.84 -43.39
N PRO A 7 30.42 -20.46 -42.19
CA PRO A 7 29.22 -20.44 -41.35
C PRO A 7 28.98 -19.05 -40.76
N ALA A 8 27.70 -18.68 -40.65
CA ALA A 8 27.27 -17.45 -40.00
C ALA A 8 27.63 -17.45 -38.50
N PRO A 9 27.96 -16.29 -37.90
CA PRO A 9 28.22 -16.21 -36.46
C PRO A 9 26.90 -16.44 -35.67
N PRO A 10 26.97 -16.99 -34.45
CA PRO A 10 25.80 -17.19 -33.61
C PRO A 10 25.20 -15.83 -33.21
N SER A 11 23.86 -15.74 -33.22
CA SER A 11 23.13 -14.59 -32.67
C SER A 11 23.53 -14.36 -31.22
N ALA A 12 23.93 -13.13 -30.91
CA ALA A 12 24.13 -12.70 -29.53
C ALA A 12 22.79 -12.73 -28.80
N GLU A 13 22.68 -13.57 -27.76
CA GLU A 13 21.62 -13.46 -26.77
C GLU A 13 21.75 -12.10 -26.06
N THR A 14 20.68 -11.31 -26.08
CA THR A 14 20.56 -10.09 -25.29
C THR A 14 20.54 -10.48 -23.81
N PRO A 15 21.45 -9.95 -22.96
CA PRO A 15 21.35 -10.16 -21.53
C PRO A 15 20.07 -9.53 -20.97
N PRO A 16 19.50 -10.05 -19.87
CA PRO A 16 18.34 -9.45 -19.22
C PRO A 16 18.68 -8.02 -18.77
N PRO A 17 17.72 -7.08 -18.79
CA PRO A 17 17.99 -5.70 -18.41
C PRO A 17 18.49 -5.64 -16.97
N GLU A 18 19.68 -5.08 -16.78
CA GLU A 18 20.24 -4.76 -15.48
C GLU A 18 19.30 -3.77 -14.76
N VAL A 19 19.02 -4.06 -13.48
CA VAL A 19 18.23 -3.18 -12.61
C VAL A 19 19.03 -1.92 -12.37
N PHE A 20 18.69 -0.83 -13.07
CA PHE A 20 19.20 0.48 -12.77
C PHE A 20 18.55 0.98 -11.47
N VAL A 21 19.31 0.91 -10.37
CA VAL A 21 19.02 1.69 -9.17
C VAL A 21 19.57 3.09 -9.42
N GLU A 22 18.72 3.99 -9.94
CA GLU A 22 19.06 5.40 -9.96
C GLU A 22 18.82 5.96 -8.55
N ALA A 23 19.90 6.37 -7.89
CA ALA A 23 19.85 6.98 -6.58
C ALA A 23 19.09 8.32 -6.66
N TYR A 24 17.90 8.38 -6.07
CA TYR A 24 17.17 9.65 -5.90
C TYR A 24 17.85 10.49 -4.81
N PRO A 25 18.23 11.74 -5.09
CA PRO A 25 18.90 12.60 -4.11
C PRO A 25 17.92 13.04 -3.02
N ASP A 26 18.39 12.94 -1.78
CA ASP A 26 17.97 13.60 -0.53
C ASP A 26 16.71 14.48 -0.61
N ASN A 27 15.54 13.87 -0.43
CA ASN A 27 14.34 14.59 -0.02
C ASN A 27 14.35 14.76 1.51
N GLU A 28 15.12 15.72 2.00
CA GLU A 28 14.91 16.24 3.36
C GLU A 28 13.52 16.84 3.43
N GLY A 29 12.62 16.17 4.14
CA GLY A 29 11.30 16.71 4.47
C GLY A 29 11.42 18.08 5.18
N PRO A 30 10.32 18.85 5.26
CA PRO A 30 10.36 20.18 5.84
C PRO A 30 10.90 20.15 7.28
N ARG A 31 11.88 21.01 7.57
CA ARG A 31 12.50 21.16 8.89
C ARG A 31 11.46 21.45 9.97
N ALA A 32 11.51 20.67 11.06
CA ALA A 32 10.64 20.83 12.22
C ALA A 32 10.71 22.26 12.81
N LEU A 33 9.56 22.89 13.01
CA LEU A 33 9.42 24.03 13.90
C LEU A 33 9.20 23.49 15.31
N VAL A 34 10.05 23.92 16.25
CA VAL A 34 9.93 23.60 17.68
C VAL A 34 8.61 24.20 18.19
N SER A 35 7.66 23.36 18.60
CA SER A 35 6.44 23.80 19.28
C SER A 35 6.32 23.15 20.65
N ALA A 36 6.02 23.97 21.65
CA ALA A 36 5.80 23.63 23.05
C ALA A 36 4.85 22.45 23.25
N GLU A 37 5.05 21.71 24.34
CA GLU A 37 4.27 20.51 24.71
C GLU A 37 2.75 20.81 24.71
N PRO A 38 1.93 19.99 24.01
CA PRO A 38 0.49 20.12 24.10
C PRO A 38 -0.06 19.44 25.36
N ASP A 39 -1.02 20.11 25.98
CA ASP A 39 -1.92 19.62 27.05
C ASP A 39 -2.52 18.25 26.66
N PRO A 40 -2.48 17.22 27.54
CA PRO A 40 -2.99 15.89 27.24
C PRO A 40 -4.52 15.96 27.08
N GLY A 41 -4.96 16.15 25.85
CA GLY A 41 -6.35 15.94 25.46
C GLY A 41 -6.83 14.54 25.87
N PRO A 42 -8.15 14.34 26.04
CA PRO A 42 -8.71 13.10 26.55
C PRO A 42 -8.23 11.90 25.72
N LEU A 43 -7.77 10.87 26.44
CA LEU A 43 -7.31 9.60 25.89
C LEU A 43 -8.34 9.07 24.88
N ALA A 44 -7.90 8.78 23.67
CA ALA A 44 -8.71 8.07 22.68
C ALA A 44 -9.22 6.75 23.30
N PRO A 45 -10.46 6.31 23.00
CA PRO A 45 -10.96 5.03 23.47
C PRO A 45 -10.00 3.91 23.06
N ALA A 46 -9.78 2.96 23.98
CA ALA A 46 -8.90 1.82 23.75
C ALA A 46 -9.27 1.11 22.45
N ALA A 47 -8.26 0.77 21.65
CA ALA A 47 -8.44 -0.04 20.45
C ALA A 47 -9.22 -1.33 20.81
N PRO A 48 -10.09 -1.83 19.92
CA PRO A 48 -10.79 -3.08 20.17
C PRO A 48 -9.78 -4.20 20.44
N ALA A 49 -10.13 -5.09 21.37
CA ALA A 49 -9.30 -6.24 21.70
C ALA A 49 -9.02 -7.08 20.44
N PRO A 50 -7.82 -7.68 20.30
CA PRO A 50 -7.53 -8.56 19.19
C PRO A 50 -8.56 -9.68 19.06
N PRO A 51 -8.94 -10.09 17.84
CA PRO A 51 -9.63 -11.35 17.65
C PRO A 51 -8.77 -12.53 18.19
N PRO A 52 -9.38 -13.65 18.60
CA PRO A 52 -8.67 -14.82 19.15
C PRO A 52 -7.92 -15.62 18.08
N LEU A 53 -6.63 -15.98 18.32
CA LEU A 53 -5.70 -16.63 17.35
C LEU A 53 -6.40 -17.71 16.53
N PRO A 54 -6.33 -17.68 15.18
CA PRO A 54 -6.98 -18.71 14.38
C PRO A 54 -6.25 -20.02 14.57
N ASP A 55 -6.97 -21.13 14.41
CA ASP A 55 -6.42 -22.48 14.58
C ASP A 55 -5.42 -22.90 13.47
N ARG A 56 -5.23 -22.07 12.42
CA ARG A 56 -4.31 -22.34 11.32
C ARG A 56 -3.02 -21.52 11.46
N PRO A 57 -1.84 -22.14 11.47
CA PRO A 57 -0.56 -21.42 11.48
C PRO A 57 -0.40 -20.48 10.27
N ILE A 58 0.16 -19.29 10.49
CA ILE A 58 0.45 -18.33 9.41
C ILE A 58 1.35 -18.91 8.31
N ALA A 59 2.23 -19.86 8.66
CA ALA A 59 3.10 -20.55 7.72
C ALA A 59 2.35 -21.40 6.68
N GLU A 60 1.09 -21.75 6.93
CA GLU A 60 0.22 -22.46 5.97
C GLU A 60 -0.50 -21.49 5.01
N LEU A 61 -0.47 -20.19 5.30
CA LEU A 61 -1.09 -19.13 4.49
C LEU A 61 -0.09 -18.43 3.58
N LEU A 62 1.19 -18.38 3.99
CA LEU A 62 2.24 -17.69 3.25
C LEU A 62 3.00 -18.66 2.34
N HIS A 63 3.47 -18.15 1.20
CA HIS A 63 4.39 -18.88 0.34
C HIS A 63 5.78 -19.00 0.99
N PRO A 64 6.62 -19.98 0.62
CA PRO A 64 8.00 -20.03 1.10
C PRO A 64 8.76 -18.74 0.77
N PRO A 65 9.66 -18.27 1.64
CA PRO A 65 10.41 -17.05 1.41
C PRO A 65 11.27 -17.12 0.14
N PRO A 66 11.56 -15.98 -0.51
CA PRO A 66 11.23 -14.62 -0.08
C PRO A 66 9.73 -14.29 -0.21
N TYR A 67 9.16 -13.69 0.84
CA TYR A 67 7.74 -13.28 0.83
C TYR A 67 7.52 -12.08 -0.10
N THR A 68 6.34 -12.00 -0.69
CA THR A 68 5.96 -10.97 -1.64
C THR A 68 5.04 -9.93 -1.01
N VAL A 69 5.44 -8.66 -1.05
CA VAL A 69 4.63 -7.51 -0.60
C VAL A 69 4.13 -6.73 -1.81
N PHE A 70 2.82 -6.61 -1.93
CA PHE A 70 2.18 -5.71 -2.89
C PHE A 70 1.86 -4.37 -2.23
N VAL A 71 2.49 -3.31 -2.70
CA VAL A 71 2.28 -1.94 -2.23
C VAL A 71 1.35 -1.22 -3.21
N ASP A 72 0.14 -0.93 -2.76
CA ASP A 72 -0.84 -0.20 -3.55
C ASP A 72 -0.80 1.31 -3.23
N ALA A 73 -0.49 2.13 -4.23
CA ALA A 73 -0.61 3.59 -4.10
C ALA A 73 -2.03 4.00 -4.49
N GLY A 74 -2.91 4.27 -3.52
CA GLY A 74 -4.33 4.56 -3.76
C GLY A 74 -4.59 5.73 -4.72
N HIS A 75 -5.76 5.76 -5.37
CA HIS A 75 -6.13 6.76 -6.40
C HIS A 75 -5.22 6.74 -7.64
N GLY A 76 -5.35 7.70 -8.56
CA GLY A 76 -4.54 7.81 -9.78
C GLY A 76 -5.32 8.41 -10.97
N ALA A 77 -4.57 9.00 -11.91
CA ALA A 77 -5.09 9.67 -13.09
C ALA A 77 -6.18 10.70 -12.73
N LEU A 78 -7.41 10.51 -13.22
CA LEU A 78 -8.54 11.41 -12.98
C LEU A 78 -9.15 11.28 -11.57
N ASP A 79 -8.78 10.24 -10.82
CA ASP A 79 -9.10 10.14 -9.40
C ASP A 79 -7.97 10.77 -8.57
N SER A 80 -8.17 12.00 -8.10
CA SER A 80 -7.17 12.74 -7.32
C SER A 80 -7.07 12.29 -5.87
N GLY A 81 -8.11 11.62 -5.35
CA GLY A 81 -8.36 11.54 -3.92
C GLY A 81 -8.59 12.90 -3.28
N ALA A 82 -8.34 13.00 -1.97
CA ALA A 82 -8.36 14.27 -1.23
C ALA A 82 -7.30 15.25 -1.74
N GLY A 83 -7.52 16.55 -1.53
CA GLY A 83 -6.58 17.58 -1.95
C GLY A 83 -6.54 18.79 -1.03
N ASN A 84 -5.39 19.47 -1.02
CA ASN A 84 -5.19 20.73 -0.30
C ASN A 84 -4.24 21.64 -1.08
N GLY A 85 -4.80 22.65 -1.77
CA GLY A 85 -4.04 23.47 -2.72
C GLY A 85 -3.57 22.63 -3.90
N ASP A 86 -2.27 22.68 -4.21
CA ASP A 86 -1.65 21.94 -5.30
C ASP A 86 -1.30 20.48 -4.93
N LEU A 87 -1.54 20.08 -3.67
CA LEU A 87 -1.30 18.72 -3.22
C LEU A 87 -2.51 17.84 -3.48
N ALA A 88 -2.34 16.77 -4.25
CA ALA A 88 -3.33 15.71 -4.42
C ALA A 88 -2.87 14.43 -3.70
N GLU A 89 -3.81 13.75 -3.04
CA GLU A 89 -3.59 12.49 -2.33
C GLU A 89 -2.91 11.44 -3.23
N LYS A 90 -3.35 11.33 -4.49
CA LYS A 90 -2.76 10.40 -5.46
C LYS A 90 -1.24 10.57 -5.64
N ASP A 91 -0.72 11.79 -5.52
CA ASP A 91 0.70 12.11 -5.75
C ASP A 91 1.51 11.74 -4.50
N VAL A 92 0.97 12.08 -3.31
CA VAL A 92 1.59 11.69 -2.03
C VAL A 92 1.61 10.17 -1.86
N ASN A 93 0.54 9.48 -2.29
CA ASN A 93 0.48 8.02 -2.26
C ASN A 93 1.63 7.38 -3.09
N VAL A 94 1.93 7.90 -4.27
CA VAL A 94 3.06 7.40 -5.09
C VAL A 94 4.40 7.73 -4.45
N ASP A 95 4.59 8.94 -3.94
CA ASP A 95 5.84 9.32 -3.29
C ASP A 95 6.14 8.39 -2.10
N VAL A 96 5.16 8.10 -1.25
CA VAL A 96 5.35 7.17 -0.13
C VAL A 96 5.58 5.74 -0.63
N ALA A 97 4.78 5.26 -1.58
CA ALA A 97 4.89 3.89 -2.08
C ALA A 97 6.26 3.61 -2.73
N THR A 98 6.74 4.54 -3.55
CA THR A 98 8.03 4.43 -4.26
C THR A 98 9.24 4.53 -3.32
N ARG A 99 9.11 5.19 -2.17
CA ARG A 99 10.13 5.18 -1.11
C ARG A 99 10.06 3.91 -0.24
N LEU A 100 8.86 3.40 0.02
CA LEU A 100 8.68 2.18 0.80
C LEU A 100 9.24 0.95 0.08
N ALA A 101 9.04 0.86 -1.24
CA ALA A 101 9.44 -0.31 -2.02
C ALA A 101 10.92 -0.70 -1.89
N PRO A 102 11.91 0.20 -2.08
CA PRO A 102 13.32 -0.16 -1.93
C PRO A 102 13.70 -0.51 -0.47
N LEU A 103 13.04 0.08 0.53
CA LEU A 103 13.28 -0.26 1.95
C LEU A 103 12.81 -1.68 2.28
N LEU A 104 11.67 -2.10 1.73
CA LEU A 104 11.18 -3.48 1.83
C LEU A 104 12.08 -4.42 1.03
N GLY A 105 12.49 -4.05 -0.18
CA GLY A 105 13.43 -4.85 -0.99
C GLY A 105 14.77 -5.07 -0.29
N ALA A 106 15.35 -4.03 0.31
CA ALA A 106 16.57 -4.12 1.12
C ALA A 106 16.40 -5.01 2.37
N SER A 107 15.15 -5.20 2.82
CA SER A 107 14.80 -6.09 3.94
C SER A 107 14.55 -7.54 3.50
N GLY A 108 14.72 -7.87 2.21
CA GLY A 108 14.64 -9.22 1.68
C GLY A 108 13.26 -9.65 1.14
N TYR A 109 12.32 -8.70 0.96
CA TYR A 109 11.02 -8.97 0.36
C TYR A 109 11.05 -8.82 -1.17
N ASN A 110 10.25 -9.62 -1.88
CA ASN A 110 9.86 -9.27 -3.25
C ASN A 110 8.81 -8.16 -3.16
N VAL A 111 8.97 -7.07 -3.92
CA VAL A 111 8.05 -5.93 -3.82
C VAL A 111 7.50 -5.58 -5.20
N TYR A 112 6.17 -5.50 -5.26
CA TYR A 112 5.44 -5.04 -6.44
C TYR A 112 4.62 -3.81 -6.07
N LEU A 113 4.58 -2.83 -6.96
CA LEU A 113 3.74 -1.64 -6.80
C LEU A 113 2.52 -1.77 -7.70
N SER A 114 1.34 -1.33 -7.24
CA SER A 114 0.21 -1.15 -8.15
C SER A 114 0.51 -0.07 -9.20
N ARG A 115 1.17 1.01 -8.77
CA ARG A 115 1.66 2.07 -9.65
C ARG A 115 2.85 2.80 -9.04
N TRP A 116 3.65 3.40 -9.91
CA TRP A 116 4.85 4.20 -9.60
C TRP A 116 4.77 5.60 -10.25
N GLY A 117 3.59 5.95 -10.77
CA GLY A 117 3.29 7.23 -11.42
C GLY A 117 1.79 7.50 -11.45
N ASP A 118 1.40 8.51 -12.23
CA ASP A 118 0.01 8.98 -12.34
C ASP A 118 -0.73 8.33 -13.51
N TYR A 119 -1.25 7.12 -13.30
CA TYR A 119 -2.01 6.35 -14.29
C TYR A 119 -2.98 5.36 -13.62
N THR A 120 -3.90 4.80 -14.40
CA THR A 120 -4.81 3.70 -14.03
C THR A 120 -4.26 2.35 -14.46
N LEU A 121 -4.58 1.28 -13.73
CA LEU A 121 -4.37 -0.11 -14.18
C LEU A 121 -5.52 -0.61 -15.06
N SER A 122 -6.73 -0.08 -14.83
CA SER A 122 -7.90 -0.30 -15.67
C SER A 122 -7.76 0.43 -17.00
N PRO A 123 -8.26 -0.16 -18.11
CA PRO A 123 -8.32 0.49 -19.41
C PRO A 123 -9.39 1.60 -19.50
N PHE A 124 -10.16 1.83 -18.44
CA PHE A 124 -11.25 2.82 -18.39
C PHE A 124 -10.82 4.05 -17.56
N PRO A 125 -10.25 5.10 -18.19
CA PRO A 125 -9.61 6.19 -17.47
C PRO A 125 -10.59 7.22 -16.88
N GLU A 126 -11.88 7.19 -17.26
CA GLU A 126 -12.85 8.17 -16.76
C GLU A 126 -13.13 7.96 -15.26
N ASN A 127 -13.32 9.04 -14.49
CA ASN A 127 -13.56 8.96 -13.05
C ASN A 127 -15.04 8.74 -12.70
N THR A 128 -15.66 7.70 -13.25
CA THR A 128 -17.02 7.27 -12.91
C THR A 128 -17.01 6.31 -11.72
N TYR A 129 -18.18 6.03 -11.14
CA TYR A 129 -18.29 5.06 -10.06
C TYR A 129 -17.88 3.66 -10.52
N GLU A 130 -18.35 3.25 -11.70
CA GLU A 130 -18.08 1.97 -12.33
C GLU A 130 -16.59 1.81 -12.64
N ASN A 131 -15.97 2.82 -13.26
CA ASN A 131 -14.56 2.76 -13.60
C ASN A 131 -13.65 2.74 -12.36
N ARG A 132 -14.02 3.42 -11.27
CA ARG A 132 -13.29 3.31 -9.99
C ARG A 132 -13.37 1.89 -9.42
N ARG A 133 -14.49 1.19 -9.61
CA ARG A 133 -14.59 -0.23 -9.21
C ARG A 133 -13.68 -1.09 -10.05
N ASP A 134 -13.68 -0.90 -11.37
CA ASP A 134 -12.83 -1.66 -12.28
C ASP A 134 -11.34 -1.39 -12.03
N GLU A 135 -10.98 -0.14 -11.73
CA GLU A 135 -9.61 0.24 -11.33
C GLU A 135 -9.19 -0.45 -10.03
N ILE A 136 -10.04 -0.47 -9.01
CA ILE A 136 -9.73 -1.14 -7.75
C ILE A 136 -9.67 -2.66 -7.94
N GLN A 137 -10.54 -3.24 -8.77
CA GLN A 137 -10.47 -4.66 -9.11
C GLN A 137 -9.16 -5.00 -9.83
N ALA A 138 -8.73 -4.18 -10.79
CA ALA A 138 -7.47 -4.39 -11.50
C ALA A 138 -6.26 -4.40 -10.55
N ARG A 139 -6.26 -3.57 -9.50
CA ARG A 139 -5.20 -3.58 -8.47
C ARG A 139 -5.17 -4.89 -7.70
N VAL A 140 -6.34 -5.39 -7.32
CA VAL A 140 -6.47 -6.68 -6.63
C VAL A 140 -6.05 -7.83 -7.53
N ASP A 141 -6.42 -7.79 -8.80
CA ASP A 141 -6.06 -8.81 -9.78
C ASP A 141 -4.54 -8.87 -9.99
N VAL A 142 -3.86 -7.73 -10.07
CA VAL A 142 -2.39 -7.69 -10.15
C VAL A 142 -1.77 -8.26 -8.87
N ALA A 143 -2.25 -7.86 -7.69
CA ALA A 143 -1.75 -8.37 -6.42
C ALA A 143 -1.88 -9.91 -6.30
N ASN A 144 -3.02 -10.44 -6.75
CA ASN A 144 -3.26 -11.88 -6.87
C ASN A 144 -2.31 -12.54 -7.89
N SER A 145 -2.09 -11.91 -9.04
CA SER A 145 -1.28 -12.47 -10.14
C SER A 145 0.19 -12.64 -9.77
N VAL A 146 0.69 -11.80 -8.86
CA VAL A 146 2.06 -11.89 -8.32
C VAL A 146 2.14 -12.75 -7.06
N HIS A 147 1.05 -13.41 -6.65
CA HIS A 147 0.95 -14.23 -5.45
C HIS A 147 1.44 -13.49 -4.20
N ALA A 148 1.00 -12.24 -4.02
CA ALA A 148 1.42 -11.45 -2.87
C ALA A 148 0.97 -12.10 -1.56
N ASP A 149 1.89 -12.16 -0.60
CA ASP A 149 1.66 -12.63 0.76
C ASP A 149 1.05 -11.52 1.64
N ILE A 150 1.39 -10.27 1.33
CA ILE A 150 0.93 -9.07 2.03
C ILE A 150 0.48 -8.04 0.99
N LEU A 151 -0.69 -7.43 1.21
CA LEU A 151 -1.12 -6.21 0.52
C LEU A 151 -1.12 -5.03 1.51
N VAL A 152 -0.44 -3.95 1.15
CA VAL A 152 -0.48 -2.67 1.87
C VAL A 152 -0.96 -1.58 0.92
N SER A 153 -2.15 -1.03 1.16
CA SER A 153 -2.66 0.12 0.40
C SER A 153 -2.43 1.41 1.19
N ILE A 154 -1.88 2.42 0.53
CA ILE A 154 -1.50 3.73 1.10
C ILE A 154 -2.49 4.78 0.64
N HIS A 155 -3.04 5.52 1.61
CA HIS A 155 -4.02 6.59 1.42
C HIS A 155 -3.79 7.75 2.41
N PHE A 156 -4.23 8.95 2.03
CA PHE A 156 -4.25 10.14 2.90
C PHE A 156 -5.66 10.70 2.98
N ASN A 157 -6.28 10.56 4.14
CA ASN A 157 -7.66 10.98 4.36
C ASN A 157 -7.92 12.47 4.05
N GLY A 158 -9.13 12.75 3.54
CA GLY A 158 -9.71 14.09 3.48
C GLY A 158 -10.65 14.37 4.65
N GLY A 159 -10.62 15.59 5.19
CA GLY A 159 -11.47 15.98 6.31
C GLY A 159 -11.40 17.47 6.65
N PRO A 160 -12.09 17.91 7.72
CA PRO A 160 -11.97 19.28 8.21
C PRO A 160 -10.52 19.56 8.65
N LYS A 161 -10.11 20.84 8.68
CA LYS A 161 -8.75 21.26 9.06
C LYS A 161 -8.30 20.78 10.46
N SER A 162 -9.24 20.49 11.35
CA SER A 162 -8.98 19.95 12.68
C SER A 162 -8.71 18.44 12.69
N ALA A 163 -9.03 17.72 11.61
CA ALA A 163 -8.76 16.30 11.51
C ALA A 163 -7.26 16.07 11.34
N ARG A 164 -6.71 15.23 12.22
CA ARG A 164 -5.30 14.83 12.21
C ARG A 164 -5.16 13.41 12.78
N GLY A 165 -4.00 12.81 12.57
CA GLY A 165 -3.65 11.48 13.07
C GLY A 165 -3.65 10.40 12.01
N LEU A 166 -3.31 9.18 12.42
CA LEU A 166 -3.25 8.00 11.57
C LEU A 166 -4.23 6.93 12.03
N GLU A 167 -4.83 6.24 11.09
CA GLU A 167 -5.70 5.07 11.30
C GLU A 167 -5.32 3.99 10.30
N ILE A 168 -5.40 2.73 10.73
CA ILE A 168 -5.10 1.58 9.87
C ILE A 168 -6.37 0.76 9.70
N TYR A 169 -6.74 0.48 8.45
CA TYR A 169 -7.89 -0.34 8.12
C TYR A 169 -7.48 -1.77 7.80
N TYR A 170 -8.31 -2.73 8.20
CA TYR A 170 -8.13 -4.14 7.90
C TYR A 170 -9.49 -4.82 7.65
N ASN A 171 -9.47 -5.90 6.89
CA ASN A 171 -10.63 -6.75 6.69
C ASN A 171 -10.64 -7.92 7.70
N PRO A 172 -11.65 -8.01 8.60
CA PRO A 172 -11.76 -9.11 9.56
C PRO A 172 -12.48 -10.36 9.02
N ASP A 173 -13.16 -10.26 7.88
CA ASP A 173 -14.13 -11.25 7.39
C ASP A 173 -13.47 -12.43 6.64
N ARG A 174 -12.13 -12.49 6.64
CA ARG A 174 -11.35 -13.61 6.09
C ARG A 174 -11.05 -14.66 7.15
N SER A 175 -10.83 -15.91 6.73
CA SER A 175 -10.38 -16.98 7.64
C SER A 175 -9.06 -16.66 8.34
N PHE A 176 -8.27 -15.75 7.78
CA PHE A 176 -7.04 -15.21 8.34
C PHE A 176 -7.17 -13.77 8.88
N GLY A 177 -8.40 -13.30 9.13
CA GLY A 177 -8.69 -11.92 9.52
C GLY A 177 -7.95 -11.43 10.77
N GLN A 178 -7.54 -12.35 11.65
CA GLN A 178 -6.65 -11.97 12.73
C GLN A 178 -5.23 -11.65 12.31
N TYR A 179 -4.66 -12.38 11.35
CA TYR A 179 -3.35 -12.02 10.84
C TYR A 179 -3.40 -10.65 10.17
N ASN A 180 -4.52 -10.30 9.52
CA ASN A 180 -4.78 -8.93 9.06
C ASN A 180 -4.79 -7.92 10.22
N TRP A 181 -5.49 -8.23 11.33
CA TRP A 181 -5.49 -7.37 12.52
C TRP A 181 -4.08 -7.22 13.11
N THR A 182 -3.32 -8.32 13.23
CA THR A 182 -1.95 -8.30 13.78
C THR A 182 -1.03 -7.47 12.90
N LEU A 183 -1.09 -7.65 11.58
CA LEU A 183 -0.34 -6.80 10.65
C LEU A 183 -0.72 -5.33 10.82
N ALA A 184 -2.03 -5.02 10.83
CA ALA A 184 -2.51 -3.66 11.00
C ALA A 184 -2.05 -3.01 12.31
N ASP A 185 -2.07 -3.77 13.41
CA ASP A 185 -1.64 -3.28 14.71
C ASP A 185 -0.12 -3.09 14.80
N LEU A 186 0.68 -4.00 14.24
CA LEU A 186 2.13 -3.84 14.14
C LEU A 186 2.51 -2.64 13.28
N THR A 187 1.83 -2.45 12.14
CA THR A 187 2.02 -1.27 11.27
C THR A 187 1.65 0.01 12.00
N ARG A 188 0.50 0.05 12.70
CA ARG A 188 0.09 1.19 13.52
C ARG A 188 1.16 1.52 14.56
N GLN A 189 1.58 0.55 15.36
CA GLN A 189 2.58 0.75 16.41
C GLN A 189 3.90 1.27 15.82
N GLY A 190 4.37 0.66 14.74
CA GLY A 190 5.58 1.08 14.03
C GLY A 190 5.50 2.53 13.55
N LEU A 191 4.42 2.89 12.84
CA LEU A 191 4.23 4.26 12.33
C LEU A 191 4.11 5.29 13.44
N VAL A 192 3.27 5.03 14.46
CA VAL A 192 3.12 5.94 15.61
C VAL A 192 4.47 6.17 16.29
N ASN A 193 5.22 5.10 16.55
CA ASN A 193 6.52 5.20 17.21
C ASN A 193 7.52 6.00 16.35
N GLN A 194 7.64 5.68 15.06
CA GLN A 194 8.60 6.35 14.17
C GLN A 194 8.27 7.83 13.96
N ILE A 195 6.99 8.17 13.77
CA ILE A 195 6.57 9.57 13.60
C ILE A 195 6.85 10.38 14.88
N ARG A 196 6.57 9.81 16.05
CA ARG A 196 6.88 10.46 17.34
C ARG A 196 8.38 10.59 17.57
N SER A 197 9.17 9.57 17.24
CA SER A 197 10.63 9.62 17.31
C SER A 197 11.24 10.66 16.38
N ALA A 198 10.57 10.95 15.25
CA ALA A 198 10.94 12.05 14.36
C ALA A 198 10.50 13.45 14.87
N GLY A 199 9.88 13.54 16.06
CA GLY A 199 9.51 14.79 16.71
C GLY A 199 8.11 15.32 16.37
N TYR A 200 7.27 14.52 15.72
CA TYR A 200 5.90 14.92 15.37
C TYR A 200 4.87 14.38 16.37
N ASP A 201 3.93 15.23 16.80
CA ASP A 201 2.74 14.79 17.52
C ASP A 201 1.73 14.19 16.53
N VAL A 202 1.62 12.86 16.55
CA VAL A 202 0.62 12.12 15.77
C VAL A 202 -0.44 11.51 16.69
N PRO A 203 -1.70 11.95 16.56
CA PRO A 203 -2.82 11.26 17.17
C PRO A 203 -2.95 9.86 16.61
N ASP A 204 -2.94 8.88 17.49
CA ASP A 204 -3.21 7.48 17.16
C ASP A 204 -4.73 7.26 17.15
N ARG A 205 -5.29 7.02 15.97
CA ARG A 205 -6.73 6.80 15.76
C ARG A 205 -7.07 5.30 15.67
N GLY A 206 -6.09 4.43 15.91
CA GLY A 206 -6.27 3.00 16.10
C GLY A 206 -6.39 2.17 14.82
N VAL A 207 -6.52 0.87 15.03
CA VAL A 207 -6.88 -0.12 14.00
C VAL A 207 -8.40 -0.15 13.86
N LYS A 208 -8.91 -0.15 12.63
CA LYS A 208 -10.32 -0.08 12.29
C LYS A 208 -10.74 -1.20 11.36
N ASN A 209 -11.89 -1.78 11.63
CA ASN A 209 -12.58 -2.64 10.67
C ASN A 209 -12.92 -1.79 9.43
N ASP A 210 -12.60 -2.28 8.24
CA ASP A 210 -12.91 -1.60 6.99
C ASP A 210 -14.39 -1.71 6.58
N ALA A 211 -15.18 -2.53 7.29
CA ALA A 211 -16.63 -2.57 7.18
C ALA A 211 -17.25 -1.21 7.55
N GLY A 212 -18.12 -0.70 6.67
CA GLY A 212 -18.79 0.59 6.80
C GLY A 212 -17.96 1.80 6.37
N VAL A 213 -16.73 1.61 5.87
CA VAL A 213 -15.90 2.71 5.35
C VAL A 213 -16.38 3.16 3.96
N CYS A 214 -16.97 2.25 3.20
CA CYS A 214 -17.40 2.53 1.83
C CYS A 214 -18.89 2.89 1.74
N CYS A 215 -19.28 3.40 0.57
CA CYS A 215 -20.61 3.92 0.29
C CYS A 215 -21.62 2.86 -0.19
N ASN A 216 -21.23 1.58 -0.30
CA ASN A 216 -22.11 0.54 -0.83
C ASN A 216 -22.68 -0.35 0.29
N PRO A 217 -24.00 -0.28 0.59
CA PRO A 217 -24.60 -1.15 1.59
C PRO A 217 -24.58 -2.66 1.22
N ALA A 218 -24.31 -3.02 -0.04
CA ALA A 218 -24.20 -4.42 -0.49
C ALA A 218 -22.78 -5.01 -0.38
N ASN A 219 -21.74 -4.19 -0.21
CA ASN A 219 -20.41 -4.64 0.16
C ASN A 219 -19.89 -3.67 1.22
N PRO A 220 -19.96 -4.02 2.52
CA PRO A 220 -19.63 -3.10 3.58
C PRO A 220 -18.14 -2.74 3.60
N HIS A 221 -17.26 -3.51 2.97
CA HIS A 221 -15.82 -3.32 3.06
C HIS A 221 -15.29 -2.29 2.06
N SER A 222 -14.08 -1.78 2.33
CA SER A 222 -13.30 -1.07 1.31
C SER A 222 -13.14 -1.96 0.08
N TRP A 223 -13.20 -1.41 -1.13
CA TRP A 223 -13.17 -2.25 -2.33
C TRP A 223 -11.83 -2.97 -2.53
N ILE A 224 -10.73 -2.41 -1.99
CA ILE A 224 -9.39 -3.00 -2.09
C ILE A 224 -9.17 -4.13 -1.07
N LEU A 225 -9.75 -4.06 0.13
CA LEU A 225 -9.60 -5.11 1.17
C LEU A 225 -10.80 -6.07 1.24
N GLY A 226 -11.93 -5.71 0.62
CA GLY A 226 -13.21 -6.41 0.68
C GLY A 226 -13.27 -7.75 -0.06
N THR A 227 -14.44 -8.40 0.01
CA THR A 227 -14.69 -9.77 -0.47
C THR A 227 -15.14 -9.87 -1.94
N ASN A 228 -14.91 -8.83 -2.76
CA ASN A 228 -15.19 -8.88 -4.20
C ASN A 228 -14.16 -9.78 -4.90
N ASP A 229 -14.35 -11.11 -4.90
CA ASP A 229 -13.52 -12.13 -5.57
C ASP A 229 -11.99 -12.04 -5.32
N GLY A 230 -11.57 -11.18 -4.39
CA GLY A 230 -10.32 -10.44 -4.47
C GLY A 230 -9.43 -10.70 -3.27
N PHE A 231 -8.12 -10.61 -3.47
CA PHE A 231 -7.04 -10.99 -2.56
C PHE A 231 -7.27 -12.31 -1.81
N ARG A 232 -6.76 -13.41 -2.37
CA ARG A 232 -6.90 -14.76 -1.80
C ARG A 232 -5.77 -15.10 -0.84
#